data_AF-A0A7C1ZDF5-F1
#
_entry.id   AF-A0A7C1ZDF5-F1
#
_cell.length_a   1.000
_cell.length_b   1.000
_cell.length_c   1.000
_cell.angle_alpha   90.00
_cell.angle_beta   90.00
_cell.angle_gamma   90.00
#
_symmetry.space_group_name_H-M   'P 1'
#
loop_
_entity.id
_entity.type
_entity.pdbx_description
1 polymer ?
#
loop_
_entity_poly.entity_id
_entity_poly.type
_entity_poly.pdbx_seq_one_letter_code
_entity_poly.pdbx_strand_id
1 'polypeptide(L)' 'MVQIHSRKCGDCGKELTFEEFLRDNPSINEERGRDLFESPIITVYCTGCFLNRPEKPYKTNRRYYYRKRLRRRDSIKL' A
#
# COMPACT_ATOMS: atom_id res chain seq x y z
N MET A 1 16.95 12.54 16.42
CA MET A 1 16.01 11.67 15.68
C MET A 1 14.61 12.05 16.12
N VAL A 2 13.74 12.47 15.20
CA VAL A 2 12.33 12.74 15.52
C VAL A 2 11.68 11.38 15.78
N GLN A 3 11.16 11.17 16.99
CA GLN A 3 10.42 9.95 17.33
C GLN A 3 9.04 10.05 16.68
N ILE A 4 8.79 9.23 15.67
CA ILE A 4 7.48 9.12 15.04
C ILE A 4 6.64 8.19 15.91
N HIS A 5 5.52 8.70 16.42
CA HIS A 5 4.61 7.91 17.24
C HIS A 5 3.96 6.79 16.43
N SER A 6 3.76 5.62 17.05
CA SER A 6 2.96 4.56 16.45
C SER A 6 1.53 5.03 16.22
N ARG A 7 0.89 4.53 15.16
CA ARG A 7 -0.51 4.81 14.84
C ARG A 7 -1.34 3.55 14.90
N LYS A 8 -2.62 3.69 15.24
CA LYS A 8 -3.55 2.57 15.24
C LYS A 8 -4.16 2.38 13.85
N CYS A 9 -4.28 1.12 13.44
CA CYS A 9 -5.06 0.73 12.28
C CYS A 9 -6.49 1.22 12.43
N GLY A 10 -7.04 1.86 11.40
CA GLY A 10 -8.39 2.41 11.41
C GLY A 10 -9.50 1.36 11.59
N ASP A 11 -9.24 0.09 11.27
CA ASP A 11 -10.24 -0.98 11.34
C ASP A 11 -10.07 -1.87 12.58
N CYS A 12 -8.87 -2.43 12.81
CA CYS A 12 -8.64 -3.39 13.90
C CYS A 12 -7.95 -2.81 15.14
N GLY A 13 -7.58 -1.53 15.13
CA GLY A 13 -6.91 -0.88 16.26
C GLY A 13 -5.47 -1.33 16.53
N LYS A 14 -4.91 -2.28 15.75
CA LYS A 14 -3.51 -2.72 15.85
C LYS A 14 -2.57 -1.51 15.77
N GLU A 15 -1.61 -1.42 16.68
CA GLU A 15 -0.53 -0.44 16.57
C GLU A 15 0.41 -0.78 15.41
N LEU A 16 0.76 0.24 14.65
CA LEU A 16 1.63 0.21 13.49
C LEU A 16 2.75 1.20 13.74
N THR A 17 4.00 0.76 13.57
CA THR A 17 5.14 1.67 13.58
C THR A 17 5.38 2.23 12.19
N PHE A 18 6.15 3.31 12.11
CA PHE A 18 6.52 3.90 10.83
C PHE A 18 7.34 2.93 9.96
N GLU A 19 8.21 2.13 10.58
CA GLU A 19 9.00 1.11 9.88
C GLU A 19 8.11 0.02 9.30
N GLU A 20 7.06 -0.42 10.04
CA GLU A 20 6.09 -1.37 9.50
C GLU A 20 5.35 -0.79 8.30
N PHE A 21 4.93 0.47 8.39
CA PHE A 21 4.26 1.18 7.30
C PHE A 21 5.14 1.27 6.05
N LEU A 22 6.42 1.63 6.17
CA LEU A 22 7.35 1.69 5.04
C LEU A 22 7.63 0.31 4.43
N ARG A 23 7.81 -0.71 5.28
CA ARG A 23 8.01 -2.10 4.83
C ARG A 23 6.83 -2.59 4.00
N ASP A 24 5.61 -2.23 4.39
CA ASP A 24 4.39 -2.60 3.68
C ASP A 24 4.16 -1.76 2.41
N ASN A 25 4.84 -0.61 2.27
CA ASN A 25 4.71 0.32 1.15
C ASN A 25 6.05 0.64 0.47
N PRO A 26 6.72 -0.34 -0.17
CA PRO A 26 8.10 -0.20 -0.66
C PRO A 26 8.28 0.79 -1.81
N SER A 27 7.19 1.23 -2.45
CA SER A 27 7.24 2.26 -3.50
C SER A 27 7.26 3.70 -2.95
N ILE A 28 7.12 3.88 -1.63
CA ILE A 28 7.10 5.18 -0.97
C ILE A 28 8.48 5.39 -0.33
N ASN A 29 9.12 6.52 -0.62
CA ASN A 29 10.35 6.89 0.04
C ASN A 29 10.09 7.38 1.47
N GLU A 30 11.14 7.45 2.30
CA GLU A 30 10.99 7.76 3.72
C GLU A 30 10.30 9.11 3.97
N GLU A 31 10.71 10.17 3.27
CA GLU A 31 10.15 11.52 3.40
C GLU A 31 8.64 11.54 3.17
N ARG A 32 8.20 11.06 2.00
CA ARG A 32 6.77 10.96 1.68
C ARG A 32 6.03 10.01 2.62
N GLY A 33 6.71 8.96 3.07
CA GLY A 33 6.17 8.04 4.06
C GLY A 33 5.81 8.77 5.34
N ARG A 34 6.69 9.64 5.85
CA ARG A 34 6.44 10.42 7.06
C ARG A 34 5.24 11.35 6.88
N ASP A 35 5.20 12.10 5.78
CA ASP A 35 4.09 13.00 5.48
C ASP A 35 2.73 12.27 5.49
N LEU A 36 2.70 11.07 4.88
CA LEU A 36 1.48 10.27 4.83
C LEU A 36 1.12 9.67 6.19
N PHE A 37 2.14 9.17 6.91
CA PHE A 37 1.94 8.50 8.18
C PHE A 37 1.57 9.46 9.30
N GLU A 38 2.09 10.69 9.31
CA GLU A 38 1.75 11.70 10.32
C GLU A 38 0.53 12.54 9.92
N SER A 39 0.06 12.45 8.67
CA SER A 39 -1.11 13.20 8.22
C SER A 39 -2.34 12.89 9.07
N PRO A 40 -2.98 13.91 9.69
CA PRO A 40 -4.20 13.72 10.47
C PRO A 40 -5.41 13.39 9.59
N ILE A 41 -5.32 13.69 8.29
CA ILE A 41 -6.38 13.47 7.30
C ILE A 41 -6.37 12.01 6.83
N ILE A 42 -5.21 11.35 6.89
CA ILE A 42 -5.05 9.99 6.41
C ILE A 42 -5.28 9.00 7.55
N THR A 43 -6.16 8.03 7.28
CA THR A 43 -6.30 6.85 8.13
C THR A 43 -5.32 5.78 7.67
N VAL A 44 -4.50 5.29 8.61
CA VAL A 44 -3.54 4.20 8.35
C VAL A 44 -4.23 2.86 8.63
N TYR A 45 -3.97 1.86 7.79
CA TYR A 45 -4.50 0.51 7.94
C TYR A 45 -3.36 -0.48 7.94
N CYS A 46 -3.50 -1.58 8.69
CA CYS A 46 -2.61 -2.70 8.55
C CYS A 46 -2.88 -3.39 7.20
N THR A 47 -1.86 -4.05 6.64
CA THR A 47 -1.96 -4.73 5.34
C THR A 47 -3.14 -5.71 5.28
N GLY A 48 -3.40 -6.44 6.37
CA GLY A 48 -4.52 -7.38 6.45
C GLY A 48 -5.89 -6.70 6.30
N CYS A 49 -6.13 -5.59 7.01
CA CYS A 49 -7.39 -4.85 6.90
C CYS A 49 -7.52 -4.15 5.55
N PHE A 50 -6.44 -3.54 5.05
CA PHE A 50 -6.45 -2.85 3.76
C PHE A 50 -6.83 -3.78 2.60
N LEU A 51 -6.23 -4.98 2.53
CA LEU A 51 -6.46 -5.92 1.44
C LEU A 51 -7.84 -6.60 1.51
N ASN A 52 -8.35 -6.85 2.72
CA ASN A 52 -9.60 -7.58 2.94
C ASN A 52 -10.82 -6.67 3.16
N ARG A 53 -10.70 -5.35 2.95
CA ARG A 53 -11.77 -4.41 3.24
C ARG A 53 -13.01 -4.68 2.37
N PRO A 54 -14.19 -4.95 2.95
CA PRO A 54 -15.36 -5.39 2.19
C PRO A 54 -15.94 -4.31 1.29
N GLU A 55 -15.83 -3.03 1.67
CA GLU A 55 -16.31 -1.89 0.89
C GLU A 55 -15.47 -1.62 -0.37
N LYS A 56 -14.21 -2.07 -0.38
CA LYS A 56 -13.25 -1.77 -1.46
C LYS A 56 -12.18 -2.87 -1.57
N PRO A 57 -12.56 -4.13 -1.87
CA PRO A 57 -11.60 -5.21 -1.97
C PRO A 57 -10.57 -4.84 -3.03
N TYR A 58 -9.28 -4.91 -2.67
CA TYR A 58 -8.20 -4.56 -3.57
C TYR A 58 -8.23 -5.50 -4.79
N LYS A 59 -8.72 -4.98 -5.93
CA LYS A 59 -8.74 -5.72 -7.20
C LYS A 59 -7.44 -5.42 -7.93
N THR A 60 -6.56 -6.41 -8.01
CA THR A 60 -5.42 -6.35 -8.94
C THR A 60 -5.96 -6.04 -10.33
N ASN A 61 -5.48 -4.95 -10.93
CA ASN A 61 -6.07 -4.39 -12.14
C ASN A 61 -5.97 -5.38 -13.32
N ARG A 62 -7.06 -6.13 -13.56
CA ARG A 62 -7.17 -7.18 -14.59
C ARG A 62 -6.75 -6.67 -15.98
N ARG A 63 -7.00 -5.39 -16.27
CA ARG A 63 -6.70 -4.73 -17.56
C ARG A 63 -5.20 -4.59 -17.80
N TYR A 64 -4.40 -4.37 -16.75
CA TYR A 64 -2.94 -4.27 -16.86
C TYR A 64 -2.30 -5.61 -17.25
N TYR A 65 -2.74 -6.72 -16.63
CA TYR A 65 -2.22 -8.06 -16.94
C TYR A 65 -2.60 -8.52 -18.35
N TYR A 66 -3.80 -8.19 -18.83
CA TYR A 66 -4.21 -8.51 -20.21
C TYR A 66 -3.36 -7.76 -21.24
N ARG A 67 -3.15 -6.44 -21.06
CA ARG A 67 -2.27 -5.64 -21.94
C ARG A 67 -0.81 -6.13 -21.90
N LYS A 68 -0.29 -6.52 -20.73
CA LYS A 68 1.08 -7.06 -20.59
C LYS A 68 1.24 -8.42 -21.28
N ARG A 69 0.23 -9.30 -21.20
CA ARG A 69 0.24 -10.60 -21.91
C ARG A 69 0.19 -10.44 -23.42
N LEU A 70 -0.64 -9.54 -23.95
CA LEU A 70 -0.70 -9.28 -25.39
C LEU A 70 0.64 -8.79 -25.94
N ARG A 71 1.24 -7.78 -25.29
CA ARG A 71 2.56 -7.25 -25.69
C ARG A 71 3.66 -8.31 -25.70
N ARG A 72 3.65 -9.26 -24.74
CA ARG A 72 4.60 -10.39 -24.73
C ARG A 72 4.39 -11.39 -25.85
N ARG A 73 3.14 -11.61 -26.28
CA ARG A 73 2.82 -12.51 -27.40
C ARG A 73 3.27 -11.92 -28.73
N ASP A 74 3.13 -10.61 -28.89
CA ASP A 74 3.53 -9.90 -30.10
C ASP A 74 5.06 -9.78 -30.23
N SER A 75 5.79 -9.69 -29.11
CA SER A 75 7.27 -9.65 -29.10
C SER A 75 7.98 -10.99 -29.37
N ILE A 76 7.25 -12.11 -29.39
CA ILE A 76 7.80 -13.47 -29.62
C ILE A 76 7.63 -13.89 -31.09
N LYS A 77 6.93 -13.10 -31.91
CA LYS A 77 6.83 -13.33 -33.36
C LYS A 77 7.91 -12.53 -34.11
N LEU A 78 9.12 -13.07 -34.15
CA LEU A 78 10.16 -12.78 -35.15
C LEU A 78 10.72 -14.11 -35.63
#